data_AF-A0A1V2Q3S6-F1
#
_entry.id   AF-A0A1V2Q3S6-F1
#
_cell.length_a   1.000
_cell.length_b   1.000
_cell.length_c   1.000
_cell.angle_alpha   90.00
_cell.angle_beta   90.00
_cell.angle_gamma   90.00
#
_symmetry.space_group_name_H-M   'P 1'
#
loop_
_entity.id
_entity.type
_entity.pdbx_description
1 polymer ?
#
loop_
_entity_poly.entity_id
_entity_poly.type
_entity_poly.pdbx_seq_one_letter_code
_entity_poly.pdbx_strand_id
1 'polypeptide(L)'
;MFQRTAPYLLPKPDRQYRQWHHGLFRAVPQIQLAGRAGIWALGELLTTGLVGNAAIAGLIQRVSLLFLRSGPWAGGARAYLGIAVPGFPNLFLMYGPNTNLGAGSFIHMIERQARYIADLVGRLSPGQALEVRADVAERFDEEMRRRLDGTVWTSRGSWYRTASGRVVSNWPGLVSEYDRRTKAADMAAYALT
;
A
#
# COMPACT_ATOMS: atom_id res chain seq x y z
N MET A 1 18.07 -5.89 0.41
CA MET A 1 17.54 -7.06 1.15
C MET A 1 16.02 -6.98 1.11
N PHE A 2 15.36 -8.06 0.66
CA PHE A 2 14.00 -8.05 0.10
C PHE A 2 12.88 -7.88 1.14
N GLN A 3 12.03 -6.87 0.95
CA GLN A 3 10.70 -6.81 1.52
C GLN A 3 9.77 -7.72 0.69
N ARG A 4 9.51 -8.94 1.18
CA ARG A 4 8.71 -9.98 0.47
C ARG A 4 7.22 -9.95 0.77
N THR A 5 6.76 -9.13 1.71
CA THR A 5 5.34 -9.01 2.06
C THR A 5 4.89 -7.58 1.86
N ALA A 6 4.10 -7.38 0.80
CA ALA A 6 3.42 -6.13 0.60
C ALA A 6 2.21 -6.05 1.55
N PRO A 7 1.91 -4.87 2.13
CA PRO A 7 0.90 -4.72 3.18
C PRO A 7 -0.55 -5.02 2.76
N TYR A 8 -0.78 -5.38 1.49
CA TYR A 8 -2.07 -5.73 0.89
C TYR A 8 -2.31 -7.25 0.76
N LEU A 9 -1.35 -8.11 1.14
CA LEU A 9 -1.51 -9.56 1.01
C LEU A 9 -2.44 -10.17 2.06
N LEU A 10 -2.44 -9.59 3.27
CA LEU A 10 -3.24 -10.08 4.39
C LEU A 10 -4.48 -9.20 4.54
N PRO A 11 -5.67 -9.79 4.75
CA PRO A 11 -6.86 -9.03 5.12
C PRO A 11 -6.58 -8.34 6.45
N LYS A 12 -6.70 -7.01 6.46
CA LYS A 12 -6.69 -6.23 7.70
C LYS A 12 -8.12 -5.91 8.08
N PRO A 13 -8.64 -6.45 9.19
CA PRO A 13 -9.96 -6.09 9.70
C PRO A 13 -9.90 -4.74 10.42
N ASP A 14 -9.41 -3.70 9.73
CA ASP A 14 -9.41 -2.34 10.26
C ASP A 14 -10.82 -1.77 10.15
N ARG A 15 -11.45 -1.50 11.30
CA ARG A 15 -12.77 -0.87 11.39
C ARG A 15 -12.66 0.43 12.16
N GLN A 16 -13.38 1.45 11.71
CA GLN A 16 -13.48 2.71 12.44
C GLN A 16 -14.10 2.45 13.83
N TYR A 17 -13.42 2.88 14.89
CA TYR A 17 -13.96 2.79 16.24
C TYR A 17 -15.21 3.69 16.35
N ARG A 18 -16.36 3.05 16.55
CA ARG A 18 -17.62 3.73 16.86
C ARG A 18 -17.54 4.46 18.21
N GLN A 19 -18.36 5.50 18.40
CA GLN A 19 -18.39 6.33 19.62
C GLN A 19 -18.55 5.52 20.93
N TRP A 20 -19.29 4.41 20.88
CA TRP A 20 -19.45 3.53 22.04
C TRP A 20 -18.15 2.79 22.42
N HIS A 21 -17.27 2.48 21.46
CA HIS A 21 -15.95 1.91 21.78
C HIS A 21 -15.12 2.91 22.57
N HIS A 22 -15.16 4.19 22.19
CA HIS A 22 -14.46 5.26 22.93
C HIS A 22 -15.03 5.47 24.34
N GLY A 23 -16.33 5.27 24.54
CA GLY A 23 -16.95 5.27 25.87
C GLY A 23 -16.50 4.08 26.71
N LEU A 24 -16.54 2.88 26.14
CA LEU A 24 -16.13 1.64 26.78
C LEU A 24 -14.65 1.65 27.17
N PHE A 25 -13.78 2.15 26.29
CA PHE A 25 -12.34 2.26 26.57
C PHE A 25 -12.01 3.28 27.65
N ARG A 26 -12.81 4.35 27.79
CA ARG A 26 -12.67 5.31 28.90
C ARG A 26 -13.14 4.73 30.23
N ALA A 27 -14.20 3.93 30.20
CA ALA A 27 -14.75 3.31 31.40
C ALA A 27 -13.92 2.13 31.92
N VAL A 28 -13.33 1.33 31.01
CA VAL A 28 -12.54 0.13 31.36
C VAL A 28 -11.25 0.10 30.54
N PRO A 29 -10.16 0.74 31.03
CA PRO A 29 -8.88 0.79 30.33
C PRO A 29 -8.26 -0.58 30.03
N GLN A 30 -8.58 -1.60 30.84
CA GLN A 30 -8.14 -2.98 30.66
C GLN A 30 -8.64 -3.58 29.33
N ILE A 31 -9.76 -3.10 28.78
CA ILE A 31 -10.28 -3.55 27.48
C ILE A 31 -9.34 -3.10 26.36
N GLN A 32 -8.71 -1.91 26.46
CA GLN A 32 -7.69 -1.51 25.49
C GLN A 32 -6.44 -2.39 25.59
N LEU A 33 -6.01 -2.73 26.81
CA LEU A 33 -4.86 -3.62 27.02
C LEU A 33 -5.13 -5.03 26.49
N ALA A 34 -6.32 -5.58 26.77
CA ALA A 34 -6.75 -6.88 26.25
C ALA A 34 -6.85 -6.86 24.72
N GLY A 35 -7.38 -5.79 24.12
CA GLY A 35 -7.43 -5.62 22.67
C GLY A 35 -6.03 -5.57 22.04
N ARG A 36 -5.10 -4.82 22.64
CA ARG A 36 -3.69 -4.76 22.20
C ARG A 36 -2.99 -6.10 22.36
N ALA A 37 -3.19 -6.79 23.48
CA ALA A 37 -2.66 -8.12 23.73
C ALA A 37 -3.21 -9.14 22.72
N GLY A 38 -4.49 -9.04 22.34
CA GLY A 38 -5.09 -9.86 21.30
C GLY A 38 -4.49 -9.61 19.92
N ILE A 39 -4.29 -8.35 19.54
CA ILE A 39 -3.60 -7.98 18.29
C ILE A 39 -2.16 -8.53 18.29
N TRP A 40 -1.44 -8.39 19.41
CA TRP A 40 -0.10 -8.91 19.56
C TRP A 40 -0.05 -10.44 19.45
N ALA A 41 -0.93 -11.15 20.16
CA ALA A 41 -1.00 -12.62 20.12
C ALA A 41 -1.38 -13.14 18.71
N LEU A 42 -2.27 -12.44 18.01
CA LEU A 42 -2.59 -12.75 16.61
C LEU A 42 -1.37 -12.54 15.70
N GLY A 43 -0.64 -11.44 15.88
CA GLY A 43 0.60 -11.17 15.16
C GLY A 43 1.66 -12.25 15.41
N GLU A 44 1.81 -12.68 16.66
CA GLU A 44 2.75 -13.74 17.05
C GLU A 44 2.37 -15.08 16.43
N LEU A 45 1.08 -15.45 16.49
CA LEU A 45 0.55 -16.65 15.84
C LEU A 45 0.83 -16.64 14.33
N LEU A 46 0.56 -15.53 13.64
CA LEU A 46 0.83 -15.40 12.21
C LEU A 46 2.33 -15.48 11.90
N THR A 47 3.18 -14.97 12.81
CA THR A 47 4.63 -15.02 12.69
C THR A 47 5.15 -16.46 12.77
N THR A 48 4.53 -17.34 13.55
CA THR A 48 4.91 -18.77 13.55
C THR A 48 4.76 -19.43 12.17
N GLY A 49 3.83 -18.95 11.34
CA GLY A 49 3.72 -19.35 9.94
C GLY A 49 4.90 -18.91 9.08
N LEU A 50 5.54 -17.78 9.40
CA LEU A 50 6.76 -17.28 8.75
C LEU A 50 8.03 -17.99 9.24
N VAL A 51 8.02 -18.47 10.49
CA VAL A 51 9.15 -19.14 11.16
C VAL A 51 9.16 -20.66 10.91
N GLY A 52 8.23 -21.18 10.10
CA GLY A 52 8.30 -22.54 9.55
C GLY A 52 7.13 -23.47 9.89
N ASN A 53 6.07 -23.00 10.55
CA ASN A 53 4.88 -23.81 10.75
C ASN A 53 4.09 -23.94 9.44
N ALA A 54 4.26 -25.08 8.76
CA ALA A 54 3.66 -25.34 7.45
C ALA A 54 2.12 -25.30 7.44
N ALA A 55 1.45 -25.68 8.54
CA ALA A 55 -0.01 -25.66 8.62
C ALA A 55 -0.54 -24.22 8.68
N ILE A 56 0.08 -23.37 9.51
CA ILE A 56 -0.28 -21.96 9.63
C ILE A 56 0.10 -21.21 8.34
N ALA A 57 1.27 -21.50 7.76
CA ALA A 57 1.68 -20.96 6.46
C ALA A 57 0.67 -21.30 5.35
N GLY A 58 0.21 -22.56 5.28
CA GLY A 58 -0.79 -23.00 4.32
C GLY A 58 -2.16 -22.33 4.51
N LEU A 59 -2.58 -22.10 5.75
CA LEU A 59 -3.80 -21.36 6.06
C LEU A 59 -3.68 -19.88 5.65
N ILE A 60 -2.59 -19.22 6.03
CA ILE A 60 -2.28 -17.83 5.64
C ILE A 60 -2.30 -17.71 4.12
N GLN A 61 -1.67 -18.65 3.41
CA GLN A 61 -1.65 -18.67 1.95
C GLN A 61 -3.05 -18.80 1.36
N ARG A 62 -3.90 -19.72 1.85
CA ARG A 62 -5.28 -19.87 1.37
C ARG A 62 -6.12 -18.61 1.59
N VAL A 63 -6.05 -18.01 2.78
CA VAL A 63 -6.76 -16.78 3.11
C VAL A 63 -6.27 -15.61 2.23
N SER A 64 -4.96 -15.47 2.05
CA SER A 64 -4.36 -14.44 1.20
C SER A 64 -4.78 -14.62 -0.26
N LEU A 65 -4.80 -15.85 -0.78
CA LEU A 65 -5.24 -16.13 -2.15
C LEU A 65 -6.72 -15.85 -2.37
N LEU A 66 -7.58 -16.16 -1.39
CA LEU A 66 -8.99 -15.81 -1.45
C LEU A 66 -9.19 -14.29 -1.45
N PHE A 67 -8.50 -13.58 -0.56
CA PHE A 67 -8.54 -12.12 -0.48
C PHE A 67 -8.02 -11.45 -1.77
N LEU A 68 -6.95 -11.97 -2.37
CA LEU A 68 -6.41 -11.45 -3.62
C LEU A 68 -7.32 -11.72 -4.82
N ARG A 69 -8.11 -12.80 -4.81
CA ARG A 69 -9.04 -13.14 -5.91
C ARG A 69 -10.32 -12.31 -5.89
N SER A 70 -10.82 -11.96 -4.71
CA SER A 70 -12.05 -11.17 -4.54
C SER A 70 -11.80 -9.69 -4.28
N GLY A 71 -10.57 -9.30 -3.96
CA GLY A 71 -10.20 -7.96 -3.57
C GLY A 71 -9.96 -7.01 -4.75
N PRO A 72 -9.95 -5.69 -4.50
CA PRO A 72 -9.75 -4.66 -5.52
C PRO A 72 -8.38 -4.73 -6.25
N TRP A 73 -7.50 -5.63 -5.82
CA TRP A 73 -6.11 -5.77 -6.28
C TRP A 73 -5.90 -7.06 -7.11
N ALA A 74 -6.98 -7.77 -7.47
CA ALA A 74 -6.92 -9.00 -8.25
C ALA A 74 -6.21 -8.83 -9.62
N GLY A 75 -6.29 -7.64 -10.21
CA GLY A 75 -5.59 -7.26 -11.44
C GLY A 75 -4.16 -6.75 -11.25
N GLY A 76 -3.61 -6.87 -10.04
CA GLY A 76 -2.34 -6.28 -9.64
C GLY A 76 -2.52 -4.98 -8.86
N ALA A 77 -1.58 -4.74 -7.95
CA ALA A 77 -1.51 -3.58 -7.09
C ALA A 77 -1.37 -2.26 -7.87
N ARG A 78 -2.17 -1.24 -7.52
CA ARG A 78 -2.16 0.08 -8.19
C ARG A 78 -2.24 1.21 -7.17
N ALA A 79 -1.43 2.24 -7.40
CA ALA A 79 -1.50 3.50 -6.67
C ALA A 79 -0.91 4.62 -7.51
N TYR A 80 -1.53 5.80 -7.48
CA TYR A 80 -0.98 7.00 -8.09
C TYR A 80 0.31 7.42 -7.36
N LEU A 81 1.40 7.54 -8.12
CA LEU A 81 2.77 7.76 -7.61
C LEU A 81 3.24 6.70 -6.59
N GLY A 82 2.58 5.54 -6.50
CA GLY A 82 2.82 4.57 -5.44
C GLY A 82 2.39 5.04 -4.05
N ILE A 83 1.60 6.12 -3.98
CA ILE A 83 1.17 6.79 -2.74
C ILE A 83 -0.34 6.64 -2.55
N ALA A 84 -1.17 7.18 -3.45
CA ALA A 84 -2.62 7.26 -3.25
C ALA A 84 -3.35 6.12 -3.97
N VAL A 85 -4.26 5.44 -3.27
CA VAL A 85 -5.00 4.27 -3.80
C VAL A 85 -6.39 4.71 -4.27
N PRO A 86 -6.76 4.52 -5.56
CA PRO A 86 -8.10 4.84 -6.03
C PRO A 86 -9.17 3.99 -5.33
N GLY A 87 -10.31 4.58 -4.95
CA GLY A 87 -11.37 3.93 -4.18
C GLY A 87 -11.17 3.94 -2.67
N PHE A 88 -10.07 4.52 -2.17
CA PHE A 88 -9.73 4.56 -0.74
C PHE A 88 -9.35 5.98 -0.31
N PRO A 89 -10.33 6.83 0.05
CA PRO A 89 -10.06 8.19 0.51
C PRO A 89 -9.19 8.20 1.77
N ASN A 90 -8.30 9.19 1.87
CA ASN A 90 -7.35 9.39 2.97
C ASN A 90 -6.42 8.19 3.26
N LEU A 91 -6.31 7.22 2.33
CA LEU A 91 -5.34 6.14 2.42
C LEU A 91 -4.11 6.45 1.57
N PHE A 92 -2.97 6.59 2.24
CA PHE A 92 -1.68 6.81 1.60
C PHE A 92 -0.72 5.68 1.96
N LEU A 93 -0.01 5.17 0.95
CA LEU A 93 1.03 4.16 1.08
C LEU A 93 2.39 4.85 1.09
N MET A 94 3.29 4.35 1.93
CA MET A 94 4.72 4.54 1.73
C MET A 94 5.27 3.29 1.07
N TYR A 95 6.16 3.50 0.11
CA TYR A 95 6.79 2.43 -0.65
C TYR A 95 5.77 1.48 -1.31
N GLY A 96 4.73 2.06 -1.91
CA GLY A 96 3.69 1.33 -2.62
C GLY A 96 4.11 0.80 -3.99
N PRO A 97 3.14 0.41 -4.82
CA PRO A 97 3.39 -0.08 -6.17
C PRO A 97 4.17 0.92 -7.03
N ASN A 98 5.02 0.41 -7.93
CA ASN A 98 5.85 1.18 -8.85
C ASN A 98 6.84 2.17 -8.19
N THR A 99 7.36 1.89 -6.98
CA THR A 99 8.36 2.76 -6.32
C THR A 99 9.69 2.06 -6.04
N ASN A 100 9.83 0.79 -6.38
CA ASN A 100 11.08 0.03 -6.22
C ASN A 100 12.05 0.41 -7.35
N LEU A 101 13.18 1.03 -7.03
CA LEU A 101 14.26 1.33 -7.95
C LEU A 101 15.11 0.10 -8.31
N GLY A 102 15.69 0.11 -9.51
CA GLY A 102 16.80 -0.78 -9.86
C GLY A 102 18.17 -0.26 -9.41
N ALA A 103 18.32 1.06 -9.36
CA ALA A 103 19.52 1.77 -8.95
C ALA A 103 19.14 3.16 -8.40
N GLY A 104 19.93 3.69 -7.47
CA GLY A 104 19.65 4.95 -6.78
C GLY A 104 19.21 4.77 -5.32
N SER A 105 18.81 5.87 -4.67
CA SER A 105 18.46 5.87 -3.24
C SER A 105 16.96 5.70 -3.03
N PHE A 106 16.55 4.55 -2.50
CA PHE A 106 15.18 4.30 -2.05
C PHE A 106 14.79 5.18 -0.87
N ILE A 107 15.75 5.49 0.02
CA ILE A 107 15.55 6.39 1.16
C ILE A 107 15.09 7.76 0.65
N HIS A 108 15.75 8.26 -0.40
CA HIS A 108 15.36 9.52 -1.02
C HIS A 108 13.92 9.48 -1.57
N MET A 109 13.51 8.39 -2.23
CA MET A 109 12.12 8.26 -2.70
C MET A 109 11.11 8.28 -1.54
N ILE A 110 11.41 7.57 -0.45
CA ILE A 110 10.54 7.52 0.73
C ILE A 110 10.46 8.89 1.41
N GLU A 111 11.57 9.64 1.50
CA GLU A 111 11.54 11.02 2.01
C GLU A 111 10.66 11.94 1.15
N ARG A 112 10.72 11.79 -0.18
CA ARG A 112 9.83 12.52 -1.09
C ARG A 112 8.37 12.13 -0.90
N GLN A 113 8.07 10.84 -0.75
CA GLN A 113 6.71 10.37 -0.43
C GLN A 113 6.21 10.96 0.89
N ALA A 114 7.01 10.92 1.95
CA ALA A 114 6.64 11.46 3.25
C ALA A 114 6.32 12.96 3.18
N ARG A 115 7.14 13.75 2.48
CA ARG A 115 6.88 15.19 2.26
C ARG A 115 5.60 15.44 1.46
N TYR A 116 5.39 14.68 0.39
CA TYR A 116 4.20 14.79 -0.44
C TYR A 116 2.92 14.44 0.34
N ILE A 117 2.94 13.37 1.13
CA ILE A 117 1.83 12.97 2.00
C ILE A 117 1.59 14.03 3.09
N ALA A 118 2.65 14.56 3.71
CA ALA A 118 2.52 15.60 4.72
C ALA A 118 1.89 16.89 4.14
N ASP A 119 2.26 17.27 2.91
CA ASP A 119 1.66 18.41 2.20
C ASP A 119 0.17 18.15 1.88
N LEU A 120 -0.21 16.96 1.41
CA LEU A 120 -1.62 16.59 1.20
C LEU A 120 -2.42 16.68 2.50
N VAL A 121 -1.94 16.04 3.57
CA VAL A 121 -2.63 16.00 4.87
C VAL A 121 -2.70 17.39 5.50
N GLY A 122 -1.65 18.20 5.37
CA GLY A 122 -1.62 19.57 5.86
C GLY A 122 -2.63 20.51 5.20
N ARG A 123 -3.18 20.12 4.04
CA ARG A 123 -4.23 20.86 3.33
C ARG A 123 -5.65 20.42 3.68
N LEU A 124 -5.80 19.36 4.49
CA LEU A 124 -7.10 18.84 4.90
C LEU A 124 -7.56 19.45 6.21
N SER A 125 -8.84 19.83 6.24
CA SER A 125 -9.57 20.15 7.46
C SER A 125 -10.17 18.88 8.08
N PRO A 126 -10.42 18.87 9.40
CA PRO A 126 -11.08 17.75 10.06
C PRO A 126 -12.40 17.37 9.37
N GLY A 127 -12.57 16.08 9.08
CA GLY A 127 -13.78 15.55 8.43
C GLY A 127 -13.75 15.53 6.91
N GLN A 128 -12.74 16.14 6.26
CA GLN A 128 -12.59 16.09 4.81
C GLN A 128 -11.98 14.76 4.35
N ALA A 129 -12.46 14.27 3.21
CA ALA A 129 -11.92 13.13 2.51
C ALA A 129 -11.22 13.59 1.22
N LEU A 130 -9.99 13.13 1.05
CA LEU A 130 -9.19 13.35 -0.16
C LEU A 130 -8.99 12.02 -0.87
N GLU A 131 -9.45 11.94 -2.11
CA GLU A 131 -9.32 10.74 -2.93
C GLU A 131 -8.65 11.07 -4.25
N VAL A 132 -7.73 10.23 -4.72
CA VAL A 132 -7.17 10.40 -6.06
C VAL A 132 -8.26 10.17 -7.11
N ARG A 133 -8.35 11.06 -8.10
CA ARG A 133 -9.33 10.90 -9.17
C ARG A 133 -9.06 9.63 -9.97
N ALA A 134 -10.13 8.88 -10.27
CA ALA A 134 -10.04 7.60 -10.98
C ALA A 134 -9.31 7.71 -12.33
N ASP A 135 -9.62 8.74 -13.12
CA ASP A 135 -9.00 8.98 -14.43
C ASP A 135 -7.50 9.32 -14.32
N VAL A 136 -7.08 10.00 -13.25
CA VAL A 136 -5.67 10.31 -12.99
C VAL A 136 -4.91 9.05 -12.62
N ALA A 137 -5.48 8.24 -11.72
CA ALA A 137 -4.90 6.96 -11.32
C ALA A 137 -4.77 6.00 -12.51
N GLU A 138 -5.80 5.91 -13.36
CA GLU A 138 -5.80 5.08 -14.57
C GLU A 138 -4.76 5.52 -15.60
N ARG A 139 -4.66 6.82 -15.88
CA ARG A 139 -3.62 7.35 -16.80
C ARG A 139 -2.22 7.04 -16.30
N PHE A 140 -1.98 7.20 -15.00
CA PHE A 140 -0.69 6.87 -14.39
C PHE A 140 -0.41 5.37 -14.47
N ASP A 141 -1.41 4.52 -14.21
CA ASP A 141 -1.28 3.07 -14.30
C ASP A 141 -0.87 2.61 -15.69
N GLU A 142 -1.53 3.15 -16.71
CA GLU A 142 -1.27 2.84 -18.11
C GLU A 142 0.10 3.39 -18.56
N GLU A 143 0.52 4.55 -18.05
CA GLU A 143 1.88 5.05 -18.26
C GLU A 143 2.93 4.10 -17.66
N MET A 144 2.76 3.67 -16.41
CA MET A 144 3.70 2.76 -15.75
C MET A 144 3.76 1.41 -16.47
N ARG A 145 2.61 0.87 -16.87
CA ARG A 145 2.52 -0.39 -17.61
C ARG A 145 3.30 -0.30 -18.92
N ARG A 146 3.05 0.72 -19.74
CA ARG A 146 3.75 0.92 -21.02
C ARG A 146 5.25 1.10 -20.87
N ARG A 147 5.69 1.81 -19.82
CA ARG A 147 7.12 2.07 -19.58
C ARG A 147 7.87 0.88 -19.00
N LEU A 148 7.18 0.01 -18.27
CA LEU A 148 7.76 -1.23 -17.75
C LEU A 148 7.78 -2.33 -18.82
N ASP A 149 6.89 -2.27 -19.81
CA ASP A 149 6.87 -3.21 -20.92
C ASP A 149 8.20 -3.18 -21.71
N GLY A 150 8.73 -4.36 -22.03
CA GLY A 150 10.01 -4.49 -22.73
C GLY A 150 11.27 -4.14 -21.93
N THR A 151 11.16 -3.77 -20.65
CA THR A 151 12.34 -3.51 -19.79
C THR A 151 12.97 -4.80 -19.26
N VAL A 152 14.19 -4.71 -18.72
CA VAL A 152 14.89 -5.84 -18.05
C VAL A 152 14.04 -6.53 -16.98
N TRP A 153 13.09 -5.81 -16.37
CA TRP A 153 12.15 -6.30 -15.37
C TRP A 153 11.08 -7.25 -15.93
N THR A 154 10.90 -7.29 -17.26
CA THR A 154 9.96 -8.19 -17.95
C THR A 154 10.62 -9.44 -18.53
N SER A 155 11.94 -9.60 -18.34
CA SER A 155 12.69 -10.78 -18.80
C SER A 155 12.14 -12.08 -18.19
N ARG A 156 12.25 -13.19 -18.93
CA ARG A 156 11.82 -14.52 -18.44
C ARG A 156 12.63 -14.87 -17.18
N GLY A 157 11.93 -15.19 -16.09
CA GLY A 157 12.56 -15.47 -14.79
C GLY A 157 12.68 -14.24 -13.86
N SER A 158 12.21 -13.06 -14.27
CA SER A 158 12.17 -11.89 -13.40
C SER A 158 11.21 -12.10 -12.23
N TRP A 159 11.74 -11.94 -11.01
CA TRP A 159 11.01 -12.03 -9.74
C TRP A 159 9.89 -10.98 -9.58
N TYR A 160 9.86 -9.95 -10.43
CA TYR A 160 8.93 -8.82 -10.32
C TYR A 160 7.67 -8.98 -11.18
N ARG A 161 7.55 -10.09 -11.92
CA ARG A 161 6.44 -10.37 -12.81
C ARG A 161 5.36 -11.16 -12.07
N THR A 162 4.13 -10.65 -12.07
CA THR A 162 2.96 -11.37 -11.55
C THR A 162 2.62 -12.56 -12.46
N ALA A 163 1.75 -13.47 -11.98
CA ALA A 163 1.18 -14.54 -12.79
C ALA A 163 0.45 -14.03 -14.05
N SER A 164 -0.10 -12.80 -14.01
CA SER A 164 -0.71 -12.11 -15.15
C SER A 164 0.30 -11.45 -16.09
N GLY A 165 1.60 -11.57 -15.81
CA GLY A 165 2.67 -11.02 -16.64
C GLY A 165 3.02 -9.55 -16.37
N ARG A 166 2.39 -8.92 -15.37
CA ARG A 166 2.52 -7.49 -15.06
C ARG A 166 3.64 -7.25 -14.05
N VAL A 167 4.39 -6.16 -14.20
CA VAL A 167 5.32 -5.67 -13.17
C VAL A 167 4.59 -4.61 -12.36
N VAL A 168 4.52 -4.80 -11.04
CA VAL A 168 3.76 -3.93 -10.12
C VAL A 168 4.63 -3.20 -9.11
N SER A 169 5.89 -3.62 -8.96
CA SER A 169 6.77 -3.12 -7.91
C SER A 169 7.71 -2.01 -8.38
N ASN A 170 8.22 -2.10 -9.61
CA ASN A 170 9.37 -1.29 -10.04
C ASN A 170 8.99 0.07 -10.60
N TRP A 171 9.78 1.08 -10.26
CA TRP A 171 9.72 2.41 -10.87
C TRP A 171 10.51 2.39 -12.20
N PRO A 172 9.89 2.76 -13.35
CA PRO A 172 10.55 2.75 -14.66
C PRO A 172 11.31 4.05 -15.00
N GLY A 173 11.44 4.99 -14.06
CA GLY A 173 11.99 6.32 -14.30
C GLY A 173 13.27 6.61 -13.52
N LEU A 174 13.76 7.83 -13.71
CA LEU A 174 14.87 8.37 -12.91
C LEU A 174 14.36 8.82 -11.53
N VAL A 175 15.25 8.85 -10.53
CA VAL A 175 14.95 9.41 -9.21
C VAL A 175 14.59 10.90 -9.31
N SER A 176 15.28 11.65 -10.18
CA SER A 176 14.99 13.07 -10.44
C SER A 176 13.60 13.29 -11.06
N GLU A 177 13.14 12.35 -11.88
CA GLU A 177 11.78 12.39 -12.42
C GLU A 177 10.76 12.25 -11.30
N TYR A 178 10.97 11.29 -10.41
CA TYR A 178 10.09 11.09 -9.27
C TYR A 178 10.13 12.27 -8.30
N ASP A 179 11.32 12.83 -8.03
CA ASP A 179 11.49 14.05 -7.26
C ASP A 179 10.62 15.18 -7.81
N ARG A 180 10.66 15.41 -9.13
CA ARG A 180 9.82 16.41 -9.80
C ARG A 180 8.32 16.11 -9.64
N ARG A 181 7.89 14.87 -9.87
CA ARG A 181 6.48 14.46 -9.75
C ARG A 181 5.95 14.56 -8.31
N THR A 182 6.82 14.49 -7.31
CA THR A 182 6.49 14.54 -5.88
C THR A 182 6.95 15.83 -5.19
N LYS A 183 7.32 16.86 -5.95
CA LYS A 183 7.88 18.11 -5.39
C LYS A 183 6.90 18.87 -4.50
N ALA A 184 5.62 18.85 -4.85
CA ALA A 184 4.53 19.43 -4.08
C ALA A 184 3.25 18.65 -4.37
N ALA A 185 2.31 18.62 -3.43
CA ALA A 185 1.01 18.00 -3.60
C ALA A 185 0.26 18.61 -4.80
N ASP A 186 -0.01 17.79 -5.82
CA ASP A 186 -0.83 18.19 -6.96
C ASP A 186 -2.30 18.02 -6.60
N MET A 187 -2.93 19.06 -6.05
CA MET A 187 -4.33 19.01 -5.66
C MET A 187 -5.28 18.77 -6.84
N ALA A 188 -4.88 19.05 -8.09
CA ALA A 188 -5.71 18.75 -9.27
C ALA A 188 -5.82 17.25 -9.56
N ALA A 189 -4.92 16.44 -9.00
CA ALA A 189 -4.98 14.99 -9.06
C ALA A 189 -6.06 14.39 -8.12
N TYR A 190 -6.59 15.18 -7.18
CA TYR A 190 -7.48 14.70 -6.12
C TYR A 190 -8.87 15.33 -6.20
N ALA A 191 -9.86 14.56 -5.77
CA ALA A 191 -11.18 15.04 -5.41
C ALA A 191 -11.23 15.23 -3.90
N LEU A 192 -11.76 16.38 -3.47
CA LEU A 192 -12.03 16.71 -2.08
C LEU A 192 -13.54 16.59 -1.84
N THR A 193 -13.93 15.84 -0.82
CA THR A 193 -15.34 15.61 -0.42
C THR A 193 -15.52 15.81 1.07
#